data_AF-A0A938LUU5-F1
#
_entry.id   AF-A0A938LUU5-F1
#
_cell.length_a   1.000
_cell.length_b   1.000
_cell.length_c   1.000
_cell.angle_alpha   90.00
_cell.angle_beta   90.00
_cell.angle_gamma   90.00
#
_symmetry.space_group_name_H-M   'P 1'
#
loop_
_entity.id
_entity.type
_entity.pdbx_description
1 polymer ?
#
loop_
_entity_poly.entity_id
_entity_poly.type
_entity_poly.pdbx_seq_one_letter_code
_entity_poly.pdbx_strand_id
1 'polypeptide(L)'
;MSNIYLDLTRKFNSGRTRAILAGGQAVVLHRLAVMSKDGDWILREDPETIEHVLTVLERHGARYRFGAPLDVRWLAGGWSTHLEFQWQEIRVRTDFVTRPPRLDQNSLQRIWQNAEGQEVPFLGTTDLAAMKKTNREKDYAVIGELARRIPDFDGQILHSRSARDLLQLAEQHPDRMPRLREQRPALAALGQGRAALEVALDAERRQLIRANEERLARYMEAARPWAAAWPALSREMEGLT
;
A
#
# COMPACT_ATOMS: atom_id res chain seq x y z
N MET A 1 11.89 -21.59 8.30
CA MET A 1 10.99 -21.62 7.13
C MET A 1 11.19 -20.32 6.36
N SER A 2 11.42 -20.41 5.04
CA SER A 2 11.57 -19.21 4.21
C SER A 2 10.21 -18.51 4.06
N ASN A 3 10.18 -17.17 4.14
CA ASN A 3 8.97 -16.40 3.93
C ASN A 3 8.68 -16.34 2.42
N ILE A 4 7.62 -17.01 1.97
CA ILE A 4 7.22 -17.10 0.56
C ILE A 4 7.11 -15.73 -0.12
N TYR A 5 6.69 -14.68 0.58
CA TYR A 5 6.58 -13.33 0.03
C TYR A 5 7.94 -12.70 -0.29
N LEU A 6 8.96 -13.00 0.51
CA LEU A 6 10.33 -12.56 0.24
C LEU A 6 10.91 -13.37 -0.92
N ASP A 7 10.65 -14.68 -0.97
CA ASP A 7 11.10 -15.54 -2.08
C ASP A 7 10.46 -15.15 -3.41
N LEU A 8 9.17 -14.82 -3.41
CA LEU A 8 8.48 -14.27 -4.59
C LEU A 8 9.10 -12.94 -5.00
N THR A 9 9.38 -12.04 -4.05
CA THR A 9 10.01 -10.75 -4.35
C THR A 9 11.37 -10.93 -5.03
N ARG A 10 12.20 -11.85 -4.53
CA ARG A 10 13.48 -12.22 -5.19
C ARG A 10 13.27 -12.75 -6.60
N LYS A 11 12.30 -13.65 -6.79
CA LYS A 11 11.99 -14.23 -8.10
C LYS A 11 11.48 -13.18 -9.09
N PHE A 12 10.59 -12.29 -8.66
CA PHE A 12 10.11 -11.17 -9.47
C PHE A 12 11.26 -10.23 -9.87
N ASN A 13 12.23 -10.02 -8.97
CA ASN A 13 13.37 -9.14 -9.21
C ASN A 13 14.62 -9.82 -9.78
N SER A 14 14.50 -11.09 -10.21
CA SER A 14 15.64 -11.81 -10.81
C SER A 14 16.13 -11.09 -12.07
N GLY A 15 17.39 -10.67 -12.06
CA GLY A 15 18.05 -9.96 -13.16
C GLY A 15 17.82 -8.45 -13.21
N ARG A 16 16.72 -7.93 -12.65
CA ARG A 16 16.45 -6.47 -12.48
C ARG A 16 15.30 -6.20 -11.52
N THR A 17 15.27 -5.00 -10.95
CA THR A 17 14.19 -4.53 -10.07
C THR A 17 12.89 -4.33 -10.85
N ARG A 18 11.87 -5.13 -10.54
CA ARG A 18 10.53 -5.16 -11.18
C ARG A 18 9.37 -4.96 -10.21
N ALA A 19 9.56 -5.33 -8.96
CA ALA A 19 8.51 -5.37 -7.95
C ALA A 19 9.04 -4.86 -6.60
N ILE A 20 8.23 -4.05 -5.92
CA ILE A 20 8.50 -3.55 -4.57
C ILE A 20 7.40 -4.07 -3.64
N LEU A 21 7.79 -4.78 -2.59
CA LEU A 21 6.85 -5.33 -1.63
C LEU A 21 6.22 -4.21 -0.78
N ALA A 22 4.91 -4.24 -0.61
CA ALA A 22 4.12 -3.20 0.00
C ALA A 22 3.11 -3.76 1.03
N GLY A 23 2.12 -2.94 1.39
CA GLY A 23 0.94 -3.36 2.14
C GLY A 23 1.25 -4.05 3.48
N GLY A 24 0.60 -5.18 3.75
CA GLY A 24 0.74 -5.87 5.03
C GLY A 24 2.14 -6.45 5.27
N GLN A 25 2.78 -7.00 4.23
CA GLN A 25 4.13 -7.57 4.35
C GLN A 25 5.18 -6.49 4.65
N ALA A 26 5.07 -5.31 4.05
CA ALA A 26 5.97 -4.20 4.37
C ALA A 26 5.87 -3.79 5.86
N VAL A 27 4.67 -3.84 6.47
CA VAL A 27 4.49 -3.60 7.93
C VAL A 27 5.23 -4.64 8.76
N VAL A 28 5.21 -5.91 8.33
CA VAL A 28 5.96 -7.00 8.97
C VAL A 28 7.46 -6.76 8.87
N LEU A 29 7.95 -6.33 7.72
CA LEU A 29 9.38 -5.98 7.52
C LEU A 29 9.81 -4.76 8.35
N HIS A 30 8.90 -3.81 8.56
CA HIS A 30 9.07 -2.73 9.53
C HIS A 30 8.89 -3.21 10.98
N ARG A 31 8.71 -4.50 11.27
CA ARG A 31 8.55 -5.06 12.64
C ARG A 31 7.42 -4.39 13.42
N LEU A 32 6.32 -4.08 12.74
CA LEU A 32 5.10 -3.50 13.32
C LEU A 32 3.93 -4.48 13.34
N ALA A 33 4.10 -5.64 12.71
CA ALA A 33 3.18 -6.76 12.74
C ALA A 33 3.97 -8.07 12.72
N VAL A 34 3.38 -9.13 13.29
CA VAL A 34 4.00 -10.46 13.31
C VAL A 34 3.82 -11.18 11.96
N MET A 35 2.64 -11.04 11.35
CA MET A 35 2.31 -11.71 10.10
C MET A 35 1.32 -10.91 9.24
N SER A 36 1.34 -11.20 7.94
CA SER A 36 0.33 -10.77 6.97
C SER A 36 -0.05 -11.95 6.07
N LYS A 37 -1.33 -12.00 5.69
CA LYS A 37 -1.92 -13.11 4.92
C LYS A 37 -1.78 -12.94 3.42
N ASP A 38 -1.57 -11.71 2.98
CA ASP A 38 -1.52 -11.34 1.57
C ASP A 38 -0.16 -10.68 1.30
N GLY A 39 0.32 -10.81 0.07
CA GLY A 39 1.46 -10.08 -0.46
C GLY A 39 0.97 -9.02 -1.45
N ASP A 40 1.36 -7.78 -1.21
CA ASP A 40 1.04 -6.64 -2.07
C ASP A 40 2.33 -6.19 -2.76
N TRP A 41 2.33 -6.01 -4.08
CA TRP A 41 3.49 -5.48 -4.82
C TRP A 41 3.13 -4.28 -5.69
N ILE A 42 4.03 -3.31 -5.71
CA ILE A 42 4.07 -2.26 -6.72
C ILE A 42 4.97 -2.76 -7.84
N LEU A 43 4.43 -2.93 -9.05
CA LEU A 43 5.15 -3.39 -10.23
C LEU A 43 5.61 -2.21 -11.10
N ARG A 44 6.70 -2.39 -11.85
CA ARG A 44 6.99 -1.51 -12.98
C ARG A 44 5.91 -1.69 -14.05
N GLU A 45 5.51 -0.56 -14.64
CA GLU A 45 4.45 -0.53 -15.64
C GLU A 45 5.01 -0.74 -17.05
N ASP A 46 5.48 -1.95 -17.33
CA ASP A 46 5.98 -2.34 -18.63
C ASP A 46 5.65 -3.80 -18.97
N PRO A 47 5.47 -4.17 -20.26
CA PRO A 47 5.08 -5.53 -20.65
C PRO A 47 6.06 -6.61 -20.17
N GLU A 48 7.37 -6.35 -20.23
CA GLU A 48 8.42 -7.29 -19.80
C GLU A 48 8.26 -7.67 -18.32
N THR A 49 8.00 -6.67 -17.47
CA THR A 49 7.77 -6.88 -16.04
C THR A 49 6.56 -7.75 -15.79
N ILE A 50 5.47 -7.48 -16.49
CA ILE A 50 4.21 -8.22 -16.34
C ILE A 50 4.37 -9.67 -16.79
N GLU A 51 4.99 -9.91 -17.95
CA GLU A 51 5.25 -11.26 -18.47
C GLU A 51 6.16 -12.06 -17.52
N HIS A 52 7.21 -11.43 -17.00
CA HIS A 52 8.12 -12.08 -16.04
C HIS A 52 7.39 -12.47 -14.75
N VAL A 53 6.59 -11.57 -14.18
CA VAL A 53 5.82 -11.85 -12.94
C VAL A 53 4.79 -12.94 -13.19
N LEU A 54 4.08 -12.92 -14.32
CA LEU A 54 3.15 -13.98 -14.73
C LEU A 54 3.86 -15.33 -14.82
N THR A 55 4.99 -15.41 -15.51
CA THR A 55 5.79 -16.64 -15.64
C THR A 55 6.18 -17.21 -14.27
N VAL A 56 6.55 -16.34 -13.32
CA VAL A 56 6.88 -16.78 -11.95
C VAL A 56 5.65 -17.33 -11.24
N LEU A 57 4.49 -16.68 -11.37
CA LEU A 57 3.24 -17.10 -10.74
C LEU A 57 2.68 -18.39 -11.35
N GLU A 58 2.77 -18.56 -12.67
CA GLU A 58 2.35 -19.77 -13.38
C GLU A 58 3.12 -21.01 -12.90
N ARG A 59 4.42 -20.88 -12.62
CA ARG A 59 5.23 -21.96 -12.03
C ARG A 59 4.76 -22.41 -10.65
N HIS A 60 3.97 -21.58 -9.97
CA HIS A 60 3.33 -21.93 -8.69
C HIS A 60 1.87 -22.36 -8.87
N GLY A 61 1.36 -22.48 -10.11
CA GLY A 61 -0.03 -22.81 -10.37
C GLY A 61 -1.00 -21.71 -9.91
N ALA A 62 -0.59 -20.44 -10.03
CA ALA A 62 -1.42 -19.32 -9.65
C ALA A 62 -2.66 -19.20 -10.53
N ARG A 63 -3.80 -18.95 -9.88
CA ARG A 63 -5.07 -18.67 -10.53
C ARG A 63 -5.56 -17.29 -10.16
N TYR A 64 -6.28 -16.67 -11.09
CA TYR A 64 -6.89 -15.37 -10.84
C TYR A 64 -8.02 -15.46 -9.81
N ARG A 65 -8.11 -14.42 -9.01
CA ARG A 65 -9.31 -14.07 -8.23
C ARG A 65 -10.03 -12.93 -8.93
N PHE A 66 -11.24 -12.62 -8.50
CA PHE A 66 -11.95 -11.45 -9.00
C PHE A 66 -11.07 -10.20 -8.88
N GLY A 67 -10.84 -9.55 -10.03
CA GLY A 67 -9.89 -8.46 -10.19
C GLY A 67 -9.62 -8.20 -11.67
N ALA A 68 -8.75 -7.25 -11.97
CA ALA A 68 -8.29 -7.04 -13.33
C ALA A 68 -7.26 -8.11 -13.73
N PRO A 69 -7.19 -8.51 -15.01
CA PRO A 69 -6.08 -9.32 -15.54
C PRO A 69 -4.72 -8.67 -15.25
N LEU A 70 -3.66 -9.49 -15.12
CA LEU A 70 -2.31 -8.97 -14.91
C LEU A 70 -1.77 -8.53 -16.27
N ASP A 71 -2.19 -7.35 -16.70
CA ASP A 71 -1.92 -6.80 -18.03
C ASP A 71 -1.69 -5.30 -17.90
N VAL A 72 -0.66 -4.80 -18.60
CA VAL A 72 -0.23 -3.40 -18.51
C VAL A 72 -1.36 -2.41 -18.83
N ARG A 73 -2.30 -2.76 -19.73
CA ARG A 73 -3.42 -1.88 -20.11
C ARG A 73 -4.37 -1.66 -18.95
N TRP A 74 -4.61 -2.68 -18.13
CA TRP A 74 -5.43 -2.59 -16.94
C TRP A 74 -4.71 -1.86 -15.81
N LEU A 75 -3.45 -2.22 -15.57
CA LEU A 75 -2.66 -1.63 -14.50
C LEU A 75 -2.42 -0.13 -14.72
N ALA A 76 -2.19 0.30 -15.97
CA ALA A 76 -2.09 1.71 -16.33
C ALA A 76 -3.37 2.52 -16.02
N GLY A 77 -4.53 1.86 -16.04
CA GLY A 77 -5.81 2.41 -15.60
C GLY A 77 -5.96 2.53 -14.07
N GLY A 78 -4.96 2.10 -13.30
CA GLY A 78 -4.98 2.09 -11.84
C GLY A 78 -5.76 0.93 -11.24
N TRP A 79 -6.07 -0.11 -12.03
CA TRP A 79 -6.69 -1.33 -11.52
C TRP A 79 -5.67 -2.21 -10.79
N SER A 80 -6.16 -3.03 -9.86
CA SER A 80 -5.37 -4.04 -9.19
C SER A 80 -5.67 -5.43 -9.72
N THR A 81 -4.65 -6.27 -9.70
CA THR A 81 -4.75 -7.68 -10.09
C THR A 81 -4.55 -8.57 -8.88
N HIS A 82 -5.35 -9.62 -8.79
CA HIS A 82 -5.40 -10.53 -7.65
C HIS A 82 -5.24 -11.96 -8.13
N LEU A 83 -4.23 -12.67 -7.62
CA LEU A 83 -4.04 -14.10 -7.84
C LEU A 83 -3.91 -14.84 -6.51
N GLU A 84 -4.11 -16.15 -6.53
CA GLU A 84 -3.81 -17.04 -5.41
C GLU A 84 -3.26 -18.39 -5.88
N PHE A 85 -2.50 -19.06 -5.02
CA PHE A 85 -2.05 -20.44 -5.22
C PHE A 85 -1.86 -21.14 -3.86
N GLN A 86 -1.65 -22.46 -3.90
CA GLN A 86 -1.27 -23.24 -2.73
C GLN A 86 0.24 -23.38 -2.68
N TRP A 87 0.84 -23.12 -1.53
CA TRP A 87 2.25 -23.36 -1.28
C TRP A 87 2.40 -24.06 0.06
N GLN A 88 2.83 -25.32 0.04
CA GLN A 88 2.77 -26.19 1.23
C GLN A 88 1.32 -26.24 1.74
N GLU A 89 1.10 -25.98 3.03
CA GLU A 89 -0.24 -25.99 3.66
C GLU A 89 -0.91 -24.60 3.70
N ILE A 90 -0.32 -23.60 3.05
CA ILE A 90 -0.84 -22.23 3.07
C ILE A 90 -1.37 -21.80 1.70
N ARG A 91 -2.51 -21.10 1.74
CA ARG A 91 -3.01 -20.34 0.60
C ARG A 91 -2.27 -19.02 0.51
N VAL A 92 -1.50 -18.84 -0.56
CA VAL A 92 -0.77 -17.60 -0.85
C VAL A 92 -1.64 -16.70 -1.71
N ARG A 93 -1.74 -15.43 -1.35
CA ARG A 93 -2.50 -14.41 -2.08
C ARG A 93 -1.57 -13.30 -2.53
N THR A 94 -1.69 -12.93 -3.80
CA THR A 94 -0.81 -11.95 -4.42
C THR A 94 -1.61 -10.85 -5.10
N ASP A 95 -1.34 -9.61 -4.69
CA ASP A 95 -2.03 -8.41 -5.14
C ASP A 95 -1.03 -7.45 -5.79
N PHE A 96 -1.36 -6.98 -7.00
CA PHE A 96 -0.45 -6.18 -7.83
C PHE A 96 -1.08 -4.87 -8.25
N VAL A 97 -0.29 -3.80 -8.23
CA VAL A 97 -0.63 -2.47 -8.76
C VAL A 97 0.60 -1.83 -9.38
N THR A 98 0.45 -0.92 -10.34
CA THR A 98 1.56 -0.10 -10.84
C THR A 98 1.47 1.35 -10.36
N ARG A 99 0.25 1.82 -10.08
CA ARG A 99 -0.07 3.20 -9.69
C ARG A 99 -0.89 3.23 -8.38
N PRO A 100 -0.25 3.05 -7.21
CA PRO A 100 -0.94 3.15 -5.93
C PRO A 100 -1.64 4.51 -5.76
N PRO A 101 -2.93 4.55 -5.40
CA PRO A 101 -3.77 5.76 -5.50
C PRO A 101 -3.39 6.90 -4.54
N ARG A 102 -2.41 6.70 -3.66
CA ARG A 102 -2.00 7.66 -2.62
C ARG A 102 -0.53 8.04 -2.73
N LEU A 103 0.14 7.57 -3.77
CA LEU A 103 1.51 7.92 -4.10
C LEU A 103 1.48 8.70 -5.41
N ASP A 104 1.99 9.92 -5.38
CA ASP A 104 2.16 10.71 -6.59
C ASP A 104 3.34 10.20 -7.42
N GLN A 105 3.46 10.72 -8.64
CA GLN A 105 4.50 10.30 -9.59
C GLN A 105 5.92 10.56 -9.05
N ASN A 106 6.13 11.68 -8.37
CA ASN A 106 7.43 12.03 -7.78
C ASN A 106 7.82 11.03 -6.67
N SER A 107 6.85 10.64 -5.85
CA SER A 107 7.05 9.64 -4.80
C SER A 107 7.35 8.28 -5.40
N LEU A 108 6.61 7.85 -6.42
CA LEU A 108 6.88 6.60 -7.13
C LEU A 108 8.27 6.58 -7.76
N GLN A 109 8.70 7.67 -8.41
CA GLN A 109 10.04 7.76 -8.98
C GLN A 109 11.13 7.58 -7.92
N ARG A 110 11.00 8.27 -6.78
CA ARG A 110 11.93 8.15 -5.64
C ARG A 110 11.91 6.74 -5.05
N ILE A 111 10.74 6.12 -4.89
CA ILE A 111 10.61 4.75 -4.40
C ILE A 111 11.36 3.77 -5.32
N TRP A 112 11.19 3.90 -6.63
CA TRP A 112 11.90 3.06 -7.61
C TRP A 112 13.40 3.29 -7.60
N GLN A 113 13.86 4.54 -7.53
CA GLN A 113 15.28 4.86 -7.43
C GLN A 113 15.91 4.22 -6.19
N ASN A 114 15.25 4.30 -5.04
CA ASN A 114 15.74 3.73 -3.79
C ASN A 114 15.73 2.19 -3.82
N ALA A 115 14.82 1.58 -4.57
CA ALA A 115 14.70 0.13 -4.68
C ALA A 115 15.79 -0.52 -5.53
N GLU A 116 16.45 0.24 -6.43
CA GLU A 116 17.49 -0.32 -7.29
C GLU A 116 18.66 -0.91 -6.49
N GLY A 117 19.09 -2.10 -6.90
CA GLY A 117 20.17 -2.84 -6.24
C GLY A 117 19.79 -3.51 -4.92
N GLN A 118 18.56 -3.35 -4.41
CA GLN A 118 18.08 -4.09 -3.25
C GLN A 118 17.62 -5.49 -3.66
N GLU A 119 17.97 -6.50 -2.87
CA GLU A 119 17.55 -7.89 -3.12
C GLU A 119 16.03 -8.07 -2.93
N VAL A 120 15.50 -7.46 -1.86
CA VAL A 120 14.09 -7.52 -1.49
C VAL A 120 13.60 -6.11 -1.18
N PRO A 121 13.38 -5.26 -2.20
CA PRO A 121 12.90 -3.90 -1.98
C PRO A 121 11.49 -3.93 -1.40
N PHE A 122 11.26 -3.09 -0.40
CA PHE A 122 9.95 -2.90 0.21
C PHE A 122 9.70 -1.43 0.53
N LEU A 123 8.42 -1.08 0.66
CA LEU A 123 8.01 0.30 0.80
C LEU A 123 8.49 0.91 2.13
N GLY A 124 9.08 2.10 2.04
CA GLY A 124 9.55 2.88 3.20
C GLY A 124 8.41 3.36 4.11
N THR A 125 8.74 3.80 5.32
CA THR A 125 7.76 4.14 6.36
C THR A 125 6.80 5.27 5.93
N THR A 126 7.32 6.33 5.31
CA THR A 126 6.52 7.47 4.83
C THR A 126 5.51 7.06 3.76
N ASP A 127 5.99 6.39 2.71
CA ASP A 127 5.13 6.00 1.58
C ASP A 127 4.13 4.90 2.00
N LEU A 128 4.53 4.00 2.91
CA LEU A 128 3.63 2.99 3.48
C LEU A 128 2.55 3.62 4.37
N ALA A 129 2.89 4.64 5.17
CA ALA A 129 1.94 5.39 5.96
C ALA A 129 0.91 6.11 5.06
N ALA A 130 1.35 6.66 3.92
CA ALA A 130 0.46 7.22 2.92
C ALA A 130 -0.47 6.15 2.32
N MET A 131 0.07 5.01 1.87
CA MET A 131 -0.72 3.91 1.29
C MET A 131 -1.77 3.35 2.25
N LYS A 132 -1.49 3.38 3.56
CA LYS A 132 -2.39 2.88 4.61
C LYS A 132 -3.55 3.80 5.00
N LYS A 133 -3.68 5.00 4.43
CA LYS A 133 -4.85 5.89 4.64
C LYS A 133 -6.11 5.33 3.96
N THR A 134 -6.55 4.15 4.37
CA THR A 134 -7.68 3.39 3.84
C THR A 134 -8.95 3.64 4.65
N ASN A 135 -10.03 2.93 4.34
CA ASN A 135 -11.25 2.90 5.15
C ASN A 135 -11.16 1.91 6.33
N ARG A 136 -10.05 1.17 6.49
CA ARG A 136 -9.87 0.23 7.60
C ARG A 136 -9.36 0.98 8.82
N GLU A 137 -10.16 1.04 9.88
CA GLU A 137 -9.78 1.78 11.09
C GLU A 137 -8.45 1.32 11.69
N LYS A 138 -8.20 0.00 11.72
CA LYS A 138 -6.96 -0.57 12.23
C LYS A 138 -5.70 -0.11 11.50
N ASP A 139 -5.81 0.33 10.23
CA ASP A 139 -4.65 0.85 9.52
C ASP A 139 -4.16 2.17 10.14
N TYR A 140 -5.03 2.97 10.76
CA TYR A 140 -4.62 4.24 11.38
C TYR A 140 -3.76 4.05 12.63
N ALA A 141 -3.95 2.96 13.37
CA ALA A 141 -3.03 2.59 14.44
C ALA A 141 -1.63 2.28 13.87
N VAL A 142 -1.57 1.52 12.78
CA VAL A 142 -0.31 1.22 12.08
C VAL A 142 0.35 2.48 11.51
N ILE A 143 -0.43 3.42 10.96
CA ILE A 143 0.09 4.72 10.49
C ILE A 143 0.75 5.48 11.63
N GLY A 144 0.15 5.50 12.82
CA GLY A 144 0.74 6.13 14.01
C GLY A 144 2.10 5.54 14.36
N GLU A 145 2.22 4.21 14.32
CA GLU A 145 3.48 3.52 14.60
C GLU A 145 4.53 3.66 13.49
N LEU A 146 4.10 3.68 12.22
CA LEU A 146 4.98 4.02 11.10
C LEU A 146 5.51 5.44 11.23
N ALA A 147 4.67 6.39 11.65
CA ALA A 147 5.07 7.78 11.81
C ALA A 147 6.21 7.95 12.81
N ARG A 148 6.25 7.18 13.91
CA ARG A 148 7.38 7.19 14.87
C ARG A 148 8.72 6.76 14.25
N ARG A 149 8.68 6.06 13.12
CA ARG A 149 9.84 5.51 12.41
C ARG A 149 10.16 6.25 11.11
N ILE A 150 9.43 7.33 10.81
CA ILE A 150 9.78 8.20 9.70
C ILE A 150 11.06 8.97 10.10
N PRO A 151 12.10 8.99 9.24
CA PRO A 151 13.40 9.55 9.61
C PRO A 151 13.40 11.07 9.74
N ASP A 152 12.52 11.77 9.02
CA ASP A 152 12.46 13.23 9.00
C ASP A 152 11.29 13.78 9.83
N PHE A 153 11.53 14.93 10.47
CA PHE A 153 10.57 15.58 11.36
C PHE A 153 9.22 15.92 10.68
N ASP A 154 9.25 16.45 9.44
CA ASP A 154 8.03 16.86 8.75
C ASP A 154 7.15 15.64 8.49
N GLY A 155 7.75 14.55 8.02
CA GLY A 155 7.06 13.30 7.80
C GLY A 155 6.47 12.72 9.09
N GLN A 156 7.17 12.80 10.23
CA GLN A 156 6.64 12.42 11.55
C GLN A 156 5.40 13.24 11.92
N ILE A 157 5.46 14.57 11.81
CA ILE A 157 4.33 15.46 12.09
C ILE A 157 3.15 15.21 11.14
N LEU A 158 3.41 15.04 9.84
CA LEU A 158 2.35 14.88 8.84
C LEU A 158 1.63 13.52 8.95
N HIS A 159 2.29 12.50 9.48
CA HIS A 159 1.73 11.15 9.56
C HIS A 159 1.28 10.73 10.96
N SER A 160 1.82 11.33 12.03
CA SER A 160 1.49 10.93 13.41
C SER A 160 -0.01 11.00 13.69
N ARG A 161 -0.49 10.00 14.44
CA ARG A 161 -1.88 9.85 14.85
C ARG A 161 -2.08 10.00 16.37
N SER A 162 -1.04 10.44 17.07
CA SER A 162 -1.04 10.62 18.52
C SER A 162 -0.93 12.10 18.87
N ALA A 163 -1.93 12.63 19.57
CA ALA A 163 -1.89 14.01 20.05
C ALA A 163 -0.70 14.26 20.97
N ARG A 164 -0.36 13.30 21.84
CA ARG A 164 0.81 13.39 22.72
C ARG A 164 2.10 13.56 21.92
N ASP A 165 2.31 12.72 20.91
CA ASP A 165 3.55 12.77 20.14
C ASP A 165 3.63 14.06 19.31
N LEU A 166 2.50 14.51 18.76
CA LEU A 166 2.43 15.78 18.02
C LEU A 166 2.71 17.01 18.89
N LEU A 167 2.20 17.04 20.13
CA LEU A 167 2.51 18.12 21.08
C LEU A 167 4.00 18.14 21.39
N GLN A 168 4.58 16.99 21.72
CA GLN A 168 6.02 16.86 22.00
C GLN A 168 6.88 17.29 20.81
N LEU A 169 6.55 16.83 19.60
CA LEU A 169 7.29 17.20 18.38
C LEU A 169 7.14 18.69 18.07
N ALA A 170 5.96 19.27 18.25
CA ALA A 170 5.72 20.70 18.02
C ALA A 170 6.51 21.59 19.01
N GLU A 171 6.65 21.16 20.27
CA GLU A 171 7.48 21.85 21.28
C GLU A 171 8.96 21.83 20.91
N GLN A 172 9.44 20.74 20.31
CA GLN A 172 10.85 20.61 19.91
C GLN A 172 11.22 21.47 18.69
N HIS A 173 10.27 21.77 17.82
CA HIS A 173 10.51 22.48 16.57
C HIS A 173 9.39 23.49 16.23
N PRO A 174 9.18 24.52 17.07
CA PRO A 174 8.08 25.47 16.91
C PRO A 174 8.14 26.23 15.57
N ASP A 175 9.34 26.55 15.09
CA ASP A 175 9.56 27.35 13.86
C ASP A 175 9.09 26.63 12.59
N ARG A 176 9.00 25.31 12.60
CA ARG A 176 8.55 24.51 11.45
C ARG A 176 7.03 24.37 11.39
N MET A 177 6.34 24.61 12.51
CA MET A 177 4.91 24.35 12.64
C MET A 177 4.00 25.19 11.75
N PRO A 178 4.29 26.49 11.44
CA PRO A 178 3.43 27.29 10.56
C PRO A 178 3.20 26.62 9.20
N ARG A 179 4.29 26.21 8.53
CA ARG A 179 4.24 25.53 7.23
C ARG A 179 3.51 24.18 7.29
N LEU A 180 3.69 23.43 8.38
CA LEU A 180 3.06 22.12 8.53
C LEU A 180 1.56 22.22 8.81
N ARG A 181 1.10 23.27 9.48
CA ARG A 181 -0.33 23.54 9.71
C ARG A 181 -1.09 23.81 8.41
N GLU A 182 -0.46 24.48 7.46
CA GLU A 182 -1.04 24.69 6.12
C GLU A 182 -1.28 23.37 5.38
N GLN A 183 -0.34 22.43 5.53
CA GLN A 183 -0.44 21.11 4.89
C GLN A 183 -1.36 20.15 5.63
N ARG A 184 -1.50 20.31 6.95
CA ARG A 184 -2.31 19.44 7.81
C ARG A 184 -3.17 20.28 8.77
N PRO A 185 -4.41 20.62 8.37
CA PRO A 185 -5.28 21.51 9.14
C PRO A 185 -5.54 21.07 10.59
N ALA A 186 -5.52 19.77 10.88
CA ALA A 186 -5.68 19.25 12.24
C ALA A 186 -4.64 19.81 13.25
N LEU A 187 -3.46 20.21 12.77
CA LEU A 187 -2.40 20.79 13.61
C LEU A 187 -2.72 22.21 14.12
N ALA A 188 -3.77 22.86 13.61
CA ALA A 188 -4.25 24.12 14.16
C ALA A 188 -4.74 23.98 15.61
N ALA A 189 -5.16 22.77 16.01
CA ALA A 189 -5.63 22.48 17.37
C ALA A 189 -4.49 22.33 18.40
N LEU A 190 -3.21 22.35 18.00
CA LEU A 190 -2.07 22.20 18.92
C LEU A 190 -2.10 23.22 20.07
N GLY A 191 -2.40 24.49 19.77
CA GLY A 191 -2.46 25.55 20.77
C GLY A 191 -3.68 25.49 21.70
N GLN A 192 -4.64 24.61 21.41
CA GLN A 192 -5.87 24.41 22.21
C GLN A 192 -5.73 23.24 23.19
N GLY A 193 -4.56 22.60 23.22
CA GLY A 193 -4.25 21.48 24.10
C GLY A 193 -4.67 20.11 23.55
N ARG A 194 -4.34 19.08 24.35
CA ARG A 194 -4.42 17.68 23.93
C ARG A 194 -5.82 17.23 23.50
N ALA A 195 -6.86 17.54 24.28
CA ALA A 195 -8.21 17.08 23.99
C ALA A 195 -8.74 17.64 22.67
N ALA A 196 -8.51 18.93 22.40
CA ALA A 196 -8.88 19.57 21.13
C ALA A 196 -8.15 18.92 19.95
N LEU A 197 -6.86 18.60 20.11
CA LEU A 197 -6.09 17.90 19.08
C LEU A 197 -6.60 16.47 18.84
N GLU A 198 -6.96 15.71 19.88
CA GLU A 198 -7.55 14.37 19.71
C GLU A 198 -8.86 14.42 18.91
N VAL A 199 -9.73 15.39 19.18
CA VAL A 199 -10.95 15.62 18.40
C VAL A 199 -10.63 15.96 16.94
N ALA A 200 -9.66 16.85 16.70
CA ALA A 200 -9.24 17.21 15.34
C ALA A 200 -8.66 16.02 14.56
N LEU A 201 -7.87 15.17 15.22
CA LEU A 201 -7.28 13.96 14.62
C LEU A 201 -8.35 12.92 14.27
N ASP A 202 -9.36 12.73 15.12
CA ASP A 202 -10.47 11.82 14.81
C ASP A 202 -11.32 12.35 13.65
N ALA A 203 -11.59 13.66 13.61
CA ALA A 203 -12.28 14.29 12.50
C ALA A 203 -11.52 14.09 11.17
N GLU A 204 -10.20 14.32 11.17
CA GLU A 204 -9.32 14.09 10.01
C GLU A 204 -9.34 12.62 9.57
N ARG A 205 -9.25 11.67 10.52
CA ARG A 205 -9.35 10.23 10.23
C ARG A 205 -10.65 9.90 9.50
N ARG A 206 -11.79 10.38 10.00
CA ARG A 206 -13.10 10.14 9.36
C ARG A 206 -13.19 10.77 7.97
N GLN A 207 -12.61 11.95 7.77
CA GLN A 207 -12.52 12.59 6.44
C GLN A 207 -11.71 11.74 5.46
N LEU A 208 -10.54 11.23 5.87
CA LEU A 208 -9.70 10.37 5.05
C LEU A 208 -10.39 9.04 4.70
N ILE A 209 -11.14 8.45 5.64
CA ILE A 209 -11.95 7.26 5.39
C ILE A 209 -13.00 7.54 4.31
N ARG A 210 -13.81 8.60 4.49
CA ARG A 210 -14.86 8.97 3.52
C ARG A 210 -14.29 9.24 2.12
N ALA A 211 -13.20 10.00 2.03
CA ALA A 211 -12.54 10.28 0.75
C ALA A 211 -12.08 9.00 0.04
N ASN A 212 -11.60 8.00 0.80
CA ASN A 212 -11.26 6.70 0.22
C ASN A 212 -12.51 5.89 -0.19
N GLU A 213 -13.59 5.93 0.58
CA GLU A 213 -14.85 5.27 0.23
C GLU A 213 -15.45 5.84 -1.05
N GLU A 214 -15.51 7.17 -1.18
CA GLU A 214 -15.95 7.86 -2.40
C GLU A 214 -15.10 7.48 -3.62
N ARG A 215 -13.77 7.37 -3.43
CA ARG A 215 -12.87 6.85 -4.47
C ARG A 215 -13.23 5.41 -4.83
N LEU A 216 -13.34 4.52 -3.86
CA LEU A 216 -13.65 3.11 -4.09
C LEU A 216 -15.00 2.92 -4.78
N ALA A 217 -16.01 3.71 -4.42
CA ALA A 217 -17.34 3.66 -5.03
C ALA A 217 -17.27 3.90 -6.55
N ARG A 218 -16.43 4.83 -7.02
CA ARG A 218 -16.22 5.06 -8.47
C ARG A 218 -15.63 3.85 -9.19
N TYR A 219 -14.65 3.18 -8.58
CA TYR A 219 -14.05 1.97 -9.14
C TYR A 219 -15.03 0.79 -9.10
N MET A 220 -15.80 0.65 -8.02
CA MET A 220 -16.84 -0.39 -7.91
C MET A 220 -17.93 -0.21 -8.96
N GLU A 221 -18.35 1.04 -9.22
CA GLU A 221 -19.31 1.36 -10.28
C GLU A 221 -18.74 0.98 -11.66
N ALA A 222 -17.53 1.43 -11.97
CA ALA A 222 -16.87 1.13 -13.24
C ALA A 222 -16.62 -0.38 -13.44
N ALA A 223 -16.45 -1.13 -12.36
CA ALA A 223 -16.23 -2.58 -12.39
C ALA A 223 -17.52 -3.39 -12.57
N ARG A 224 -18.72 -2.80 -12.50
CA ARG A 224 -19.99 -3.55 -12.56
C ARG A 224 -20.12 -4.46 -13.80
N PRO A 225 -19.84 -4.02 -15.03
CA PRO A 225 -19.93 -4.90 -16.20
C PRO A 225 -18.94 -6.07 -16.12
N TRP A 226 -17.72 -5.81 -15.63
CA TRP A 226 -16.70 -6.85 -15.43
C TRP A 226 -17.11 -7.85 -14.35
N ALA A 227 -17.65 -7.37 -13.23
CA ALA A 227 -18.17 -8.21 -12.16
C ALA A 227 -19.30 -9.13 -12.64
N ALA A 228 -20.17 -8.64 -13.54
CA ALA A 228 -21.22 -9.45 -14.14
C ALA A 228 -20.67 -10.54 -15.08
N ALA A 229 -19.60 -10.27 -15.81
CA ALA A 229 -18.95 -11.24 -16.70
C ALA A 229 -18.08 -12.28 -15.96
N TRP A 230 -17.56 -11.92 -14.77
CA TRP A 230 -16.58 -12.73 -14.05
C TRP A 230 -16.99 -14.19 -13.78
N PRO A 231 -18.22 -14.52 -13.35
CA PRO A 231 -18.59 -15.91 -13.08
C PRO A 231 -18.51 -16.84 -14.31
N ALA A 232 -18.79 -16.31 -15.50
CA ALA A 232 -18.66 -17.08 -16.73
C ALA A 232 -17.18 -17.31 -17.06
N LEU A 233 -16.38 -16.24 -17.04
CA LEU A 233 -14.95 -16.28 -17.31
C LEU A 233 -14.18 -17.18 -16.33
N SER A 234 -14.50 -17.09 -15.04
CA SER A 234 -13.85 -17.91 -14.00
C SER A 234 -14.08 -19.41 -14.23
N ARG A 235 -15.26 -19.81 -14.70
CA ARG A 235 -15.56 -21.22 -15.02
C ARG A 235 -14.82 -21.69 -16.27
N GLU A 236 -14.72 -20.84 -17.28
CA GLU A 236 -13.95 -21.13 -18.49
C GLU A 236 -12.48 -21.34 -18.15
N MET A 237 -11.90 -20.49 -17.30
CA MET A 237 -10.51 -20.62 -16.85
C MET A 237 -10.26 -21.88 -16.01
N GLU A 238 -11.22 -22.30 -15.18
CA GLU A 238 -11.15 -23.55 -14.42
C GLU A 238 -11.33 -24.80 -15.30
N GLY A 239 -12.03 -24.69 -16.43
CA GLY A 239 -12.23 -25.78 -17.39
C GLY A 239 -11.10 -25.97 -18.40
N LEU A 240 -10.13 -25.05 -18.45
CA LEU A 240 -8.97 -25.07 -19.35
C LEU A 240 -7.71 -25.67 -18.70
N THR A 241 -7.77 -26.07 -17.42
CA THR A 241 -6.68 -26.76 -16.68
C THR A 241 -6.87 -28.27 -16.69
#